data_AF-A0A397Z9V4-F1
#
_entry.id   AF-A0A397Z9V4-F1
#
_cell.length_a   1.000
_cell.length_b   1.000
_cell.length_c   1.000
_cell.angle_alpha   90.00
_cell.angle_beta   90.00
_cell.angle_gamma   90.00
#
_symmetry.space_group_name_H-M   'P 1'
#
loop_
_entity.id
_entity.type
_entity.pdbx_description
1 polymer ?
#
loop_
_entity_poly.entity_id
_entity_poly.type
_entity_poly.pdbx_seq_one_letter_code
_entity_poly.pdbx_strand_id
1 'polypeptide(L)'
;MEEQFILRVPPSVSERIDRLPSDEASTSDDIPLDLCFSEDGRSGTFVIGNEEFRASLLDLPAVVESFKTYDDSALVKTADIGQMIMVREPGDPTPNTVEYRHGLTPPMKDARKRRFRREPDLNPELVQRVERDLLNILSGGTIGHANEQQEETAANENTSDNNANKKVSSPAEKPEAAPETGTDTSNNNNNNATEADPERSESEDSDDSM
;
A
#
# COMPACT_ATOMS: atom_id res chain seq x y z
N MET A 1 -3.00 -28.47 -5.76
CA MET A 1 -3.60 -27.21 -5.26
C MET A 1 -4.38 -26.64 -6.44
N GLU A 2 -5.63 -26.27 -6.26
CA GLU A 2 -6.43 -25.68 -7.34
C GLU A 2 -6.03 -24.21 -7.53
N GLU A 3 -5.96 -23.77 -8.78
CA GLU A 3 -5.70 -22.37 -9.12
C GLU A 3 -7.02 -21.76 -9.61
N GLN A 4 -7.38 -20.62 -9.04
CA GLN A 4 -8.62 -19.92 -9.35
C GLN A 4 -8.30 -18.46 -9.65
N PHE A 5 -9.03 -17.88 -10.60
CA PHE A 5 -8.88 -16.49 -11.02
C PHE A 5 -10.24 -15.86 -11.28
N ILE A 6 -10.30 -14.53 -11.25
CA ILE A 6 -11.47 -13.79 -11.72
C ILE A 6 -11.34 -13.58 -13.22
N LEU A 7 -12.36 -13.98 -13.99
CA LEU A 7 -12.50 -13.60 -15.39
C LEU A 7 -13.45 -12.41 -15.49
N ARG A 8 -12.94 -11.27 -15.95
CA ARG A 8 -13.76 -10.09 -16.26
C ARG A 8 -13.85 -9.93 -17.76
N VAL A 9 -15.07 -9.85 -18.28
CA VAL A 9 -15.36 -9.71 -19.70
C VAL A 9 -16.28 -8.52 -19.95
N PRO A 10 -16.34 -8.00 -21.20
CA PRO A 10 -17.35 -7.03 -21.59
C PRO A 10 -18.77 -7.60 -21.44
N PRO A 11 -19.80 -6.75 -21.23
CA PRO A 11 -21.19 -7.20 -21.10
C PRO A 11 -21.68 -8.08 -22.25
N SER A 12 -21.27 -7.72 -23.48
CA SER A 12 -21.55 -8.47 -24.72
C SER A 12 -21.07 -9.93 -24.66
N VAL A 13 -19.91 -10.15 -24.04
CA VAL A 13 -19.30 -11.47 -23.87
C VAL A 13 -19.93 -12.21 -22.68
N SER A 14 -20.21 -11.54 -21.56
CA SER A 14 -20.84 -12.20 -20.40
C SER A 14 -22.21 -12.77 -20.73
N GLU A 15 -23.04 -12.04 -21.49
CA GLU A 15 -24.36 -12.52 -21.91
C GLU A 15 -24.29 -13.80 -22.76
N ARG A 16 -23.19 -13.99 -23.49
CA ARG A 16 -22.95 -15.21 -24.28
C ARG A 16 -22.46 -16.35 -23.39
N ILE A 17 -21.54 -16.07 -22.46
CA ILE A 17 -21.06 -17.05 -21.49
C ILE A 17 -22.22 -17.58 -20.64
N ASP A 18 -23.14 -16.73 -20.17
CA ASP A 18 -24.27 -17.14 -19.32
C ASP A 18 -25.27 -18.07 -20.04
N ARG A 19 -25.29 -18.06 -21.37
CA ARG A 19 -26.13 -18.96 -22.17
C ARG A 19 -25.53 -20.35 -22.34
N LEU A 20 -24.20 -20.49 -22.23
CA LEU A 20 -23.50 -21.78 -22.41
C LEU A 20 -23.94 -22.87 -21.41
N PRO A 21 -24.11 -22.59 -20.10
CA PRO A 21 -24.49 -23.61 -19.12
C PRO A 21 -25.99 -23.91 -19.11
N SER A 22 -26.82 -23.07 -19.73
CA SER A 22 -28.28 -23.15 -19.61
C SER A 22 -28.92 -24.13 -20.60
N ASP A 23 -28.25 -24.44 -21.72
CA ASP A 23 -28.74 -25.36 -22.75
C ASP A 23 -28.26 -26.81 -22.51
N GLU A 24 -28.79 -27.44 -21.47
CA GLU A 24 -28.86 -28.89 -21.37
C GLU A 24 -29.85 -29.41 -22.44
N ALA A 25 -29.33 -29.59 -23.66
CA ALA A 25 -29.81 -30.45 -24.75
C ALA A 25 -29.88 -29.73 -26.10
N SER A 26 -29.05 -30.24 -27.01
CA SER A 26 -29.29 -30.37 -28.47
C SER A 26 -28.54 -29.38 -29.38
N THR A 27 -27.35 -29.84 -29.78
CA THR A 27 -26.85 -29.81 -31.16
C THR A 27 -26.71 -28.45 -31.85
N SER A 28 -25.53 -27.85 -31.77
CA SER A 28 -24.57 -27.73 -32.89
C SER A 28 -23.56 -26.66 -32.53
N ASP A 29 -22.29 -27.06 -32.54
CA ASP A 29 -21.09 -26.27 -32.24
C ASP A 29 -20.92 -25.90 -30.76
N ASP A 30 -20.10 -26.67 -30.06
CA ASP A 30 -19.47 -26.23 -28.81
C ASP A 30 -18.85 -24.86 -29.12
N ILE A 31 -19.45 -23.77 -28.63
CA ILE A 31 -18.95 -22.43 -28.88
C ILE A 31 -17.51 -22.42 -28.35
N PRO A 32 -16.49 -22.33 -29.23
CA PRO A 32 -15.12 -22.48 -28.79
C PRO A 32 -14.81 -21.36 -27.81
N LEU A 33 -14.40 -21.76 -26.61
CA LEU A 33 -13.94 -20.87 -25.56
C LEU A 33 -12.46 -21.19 -25.33
N ASP A 34 -11.59 -20.25 -25.64
CA ASP A 34 -10.15 -20.43 -25.47
C ASP A 34 -9.50 -19.18 -24.88
N LEU A 35 -8.44 -19.41 -24.12
CA LEU A 35 -7.66 -18.36 -23.47
C LEU A 35 -6.18 -18.70 -23.59
N CYS A 36 -5.47 -17.92 -24.39
CA CYS A 36 -4.05 -18.09 -24.65
C CYS A 36 -3.27 -16.89 -24.14
N PHE A 37 -2.20 -17.13 -23.39
CA PHE A 37 -1.26 -16.09 -22.96
C PHE A 37 -0.01 -16.08 -23.85
N SER A 38 0.54 -14.89 -24.09
CA SER A 38 1.87 -14.74 -24.69
C SER A 38 2.99 -15.13 -23.71
N GLU A 39 4.22 -15.20 -24.21
CA GLU A 39 5.41 -15.52 -23.40
C GLU A 39 5.64 -14.58 -22.21
N ASP A 40 5.10 -13.35 -22.25
CA ASP A 40 5.16 -12.41 -21.12
C ASP A 40 4.32 -12.86 -19.92
N GLY A 41 3.45 -13.87 -20.08
CA GLY A 41 2.54 -14.38 -19.05
C GLY A 41 1.52 -13.35 -18.57
N ARG A 42 1.36 -12.22 -19.26
CA ARG A 42 0.53 -11.09 -18.84
C ARG A 42 -0.44 -10.64 -19.92
N SER A 43 -0.03 -10.68 -21.17
CA SER A 43 -0.90 -10.38 -22.31
C SER A 43 -1.46 -11.66 -22.88
N GLY A 44 -2.68 -11.61 -23.41
CA GLY A 44 -3.29 -12.79 -23.99
C GLY A 44 -4.42 -12.48 -24.95
N THR A 45 -4.97 -13.54 -25.51
CA THR A 45 -6.15 -13.52 -26.39
C THR A 45 -7.21 -14.41 -25.77
N PHE A 46 -8.44 -13.92 -25.78
CA PHE A 46 -9.62 -14.65 -25.34
C PHE A 46 -10.55 -14.83 -26.54
N VAL A 47 -10.90 -16.06 -26.85
CA VAL A 47 -11.75 -16.42 -27.99
C VAL A 47 -13.06 -16.96 -27.46
N ILE A 48 -14.16 -16.44 -28.00
CA ILE A 48 -15.51 -16.99 -27.79
C ILE A 48 -16.24 -17.05 -29.13
N GLY A 49 -16.58 -18.25 -29.59
CA GLY A 49 -17.14 -18.43 -30.92
C GLY A 49 -16.13 -18.03 -32.00
N ASN A 50 -16.51 -17.09 -32.86
CA ASN A 50 -15.66 -16.63 -33.97
C ASN A 50 -15.00 -15.27 -33.67
N GLU A 51 -15.09 -14.80 -32.43
CA GLU A 51 -14.59 -13.49 -32.02
C GLU A 51 -13.39 -13.64 -31.09
N GLU A 52 -12.38 -12.80 -31.32
CA GLU A 52 -11.16 -12.74 -30.55
C GLU A 52 -11.07 -11.38 -29.85
N PHE A 53 -10.78 -11.43 -28.55
CA PHE A 53 -10.63 -10.28 -27.68
C PHE A 53 -9.24 -10.24 -27.07
N ARG A 54 -8.75 -9.04 -26.75
CA ARG A 54 -7.50 -8.88 -26.01
C ARG A 54 -7.75 -9.12 -24.53
N ALA A 55 -6.90 -9.95 -23.92
CA ALA A 55 -6.90 -10.26 -22.50
C ALA A 55 -5.63 -9.71 -21.83
N SER A 56 -5.72 -9.38 -20.55
CA SER A 56 -4.59 -8.96 -19.73
C SER A 56 -4.73 -9.49 -18.29
N LEU A 57 -3.67 -10.10 -17.74
CA LEU A 57 -3.62 -10.60 -16.38
C LEU A 57 -3.15 -9.49 -15.43
N LEU A 58 -4.05 -9.05 -14.55
CA LEU A 58 -3.84 -7.95 -13.61
C LEU A 58 -3.88 -8.44 -12.16
N ASP A 59 -3.08 -7.79 -11.31
CA ASP A 59 -2.98 -8.12 -9.88
C ASP A 59 -4.03 -7.33 -9.08
N LEU A 60 -4.94 -8.03 -8.42
CA LEU A 60 -5.98 -7.42 -7.59
C LEU A 60 -5.36 -6.72 -6.37
N PRO A 61 -5.96 -5.63 -5.88
CA PRO A 61 -5.45 -4.95 -4.70
C PRO A 61 -5.69 -5.73 -3.41
N ALA A 62 -6.75 -6.54 -3.34
CA ALA A 62 -7.08 -7.34 -2.17
C ALA A 62 -7.06 -8.82 -2.54
N VAL A 63 -6.65 -9.66 -1.59
CA VAL A 63 -6.81 -11.11 -1.68
C VAL A 63 -8.29 -11.44 -1.57
N VAL A 64 -8.79 -12.25 -2.50
CA VAL A 64 -10.17 -12.74 -2.53
C VAL A 64 -10.13 -14.23 -2.21
N GLU A 65 -10.79 -14.63 -1.13
CA GLU A 65 -10.89 -16.03 -0.75
C GLU A 65 -12.15 -16.65 -1.35
N SER A 66 -12.02 -17.83 -1.97
CA SER A 66 -13.17 -18.63 -2.37
C SER A 66 -13.48 -19.67 -1.31
N PHE A 67 -14.77 -19.87 -1.07
CA PHE A 67 -15.27 -20.85 -0.13
C PHE A 67 -16.35 -21.70 -0.79
N LYS A 68 -16.40 -22.97 -0.43
CA LYS A 68 -17.51 -23.87 -0.73
C LYS A 68 -18.29 -24.18 0.55
N THR A 69 -19.56 -24.45 0.39
CA THR A 69 -20.46 -24.84 1.48
C THR A 69 -21.53 -25.79 0.95
N TYR A 70 -22.11 -26.58 1.84
CA TYR A 70 -23.27 -27.43 1.56
C TYR A 70 -24.53 -26.93 2.27
N ASP A 71 -24.36 -26.17 3.36
CA ASP A 71 -25.43 -25.74 4.28
C ASP A 71 -25.51 -24.22 4.44
N ASP A 72 -24.76 -23.46 3.63
CA ASP A 72 -24.62 -22.00 3.68
C ASP A 72 -24.13 -21.44 5.03
N SER A 73 -23.58 -22.29 5.89
CA SER A 73 -23.10 -21.93 7.23
C SER A 73 -21.65 -22.35 7.44
N ALA A 74 -21.34 -23.62 7.23
CA ALA A 74 -19.97 -24.12 7.28
C ALA A 74 -19.26 -23.79 5.96
N LEU A 75 -18.42 -22.75 5.99
CA LEU A 75 -17.60 -22.34 4.86
C LEU A 75 -16.24 -23.06 4.91
N VAL A 76 -15.89 -23.75 3.82
CA VAL A 76 -14.57 -24.39 3.65
C VAL A 76 -13.81 -23.62 2.58
N LYS A 77 -12.67 -23.03 2.95
CA LYS A 77 -11.81 -22.29 2.02
C LYS A 77 -11.27 -23.23 0.94
N THR A 78 -11.33 -22.78 -0.31
CA THR A 78 -10.87 -23.54 -1.49
C THR A 78 -9.67 -22.91 -2.18
N ALA A 79 -9.61 -21.58 -2.28
CA ALA A 79 -8.48 -20.89 -2.91
C ALA A 79 -8.30 -19.45 -2.40
N ASP A 80 -7.10 -18.93 -2.62
CA ASP A 80 -6.76 -17.52 -2.56
C ASP A 80 -6.61 -16.97 -3.99
N ILE A 81 -7.35 -15.92 -4.31
CA ILE A 81 -7.38 -15.30 -5.63
C ILE A 81 -6.79 -13.90 -5.52
N GLY A 82 -5.61 -13.72 -6.11
CA GLY A 82 -4.90 -12.43 -6.15
C GLY A 82 -4.90 -11.77 -7.53
N GLN A 83 -5.44 -12.42 -8.56
CA GLN A 83 -5.33 -11.97 -9.94
C GLN A 83 -6.67 -12.06 -10.68
N MET A 84 -6.77 -11.24 -11.73
CA MET A 84 -7.93 -11.15 -12.61
C MET A 84 -7.47 -11.10 -14.06
N ILE A 85 -8.13 -11.87 -14.90
CA ILE A 85 -7.99 -11.84 -16.35
C ILE A 85 -9.03 -10.86 -16.87
N MET A 86 -8.58 -9.75 -17.45
CA MET A 86 -9.44 -8.70 -18.00
C MET A 86 -9.48 -8.80 -19.52
N VAL A 87 -10.62 -9.22 -20.05
CA VAL A 87 -10.95 -9.19 -21.48
C VAL A 87 -11.51 -7.80 -21.80
N ARG A 88 -11.05 -7.22 -22.90
CA ARG A 88 -11.32 -5.83 -23.28
C ARG A 88 -12.06 -5.74 -24.61
N GLU A 89 -12.86 -4.70 -24.79
CA GLU A 89 -13.49 -4.41 -26.08
C GLU A 89 -12.43 -3.94 -27.10
N PRO A 90 -12.66 -4.14 -28.41
CA PRO A 90 -11.79 -3.60 -29.45
C PRO A 90 -11.70 -2.07 -29.36
N GLY A 91 -10.49 -1.55 -29.13
CA GLY A 91 -10.23 -0.11 -29.01
C GLY A 91 -9.98 0.37 -27.58
N ASP A 92 -10.31 -0.44 -26.57
CA ASP A 92 -9.95 -0.13 -25.18
C ASP A 92 -8.42 -0.08 -25.02
N PRO A 93 -7.89 0.87 -24.22
CA PRO A 93 -6.46 0.95 -23.98
C PRO A 93 -5.96 -0.30 -23.26
N THR A 94 -4.75 -0.74 -23.61
CA THR A 94 -4.07 -1.77 -22.83
C THR A 94 -3.72 -1.20 -21.46
N PRO A 95 -3.92 -1.95 -20.36
CA PRO A 95 -3.54 -1.50 -19.03
C PRO A 95 -2.06 -1.13 -18.98
N ASN A 96 -1.75 0.09 -18.52
CA ASN A 96 -0.38 0.60 -18.44
C ASN A 96 0.41 -0.02 -17.28
N THR A 97 -0.28 -0.60 -16.31
CA THR A 97 0.29 -1.18 -15.09
C THR A 97 -0.29 -2.57 -14.85
N VAL A 98 0.53 -3.44 -14.27
CA VAL A 98 0.13 -4.79 -13.87
C VAL A 98 -0.86 -4.76 -12.70
N GLU A 99 -0.73 -3.78 -11.81
CA GLU A 99 -1.62 -3.64 -10.66
C GLU A 99 -2.98 -3.09 -11.08
N TYR A 100 -4.04 -3.77 -10.64
CA TYR A 100 -5.40 -3.27 -10.79
C TYR A 100 -5.75 -2.26 -9.69
N ARG A 101 -6.35 -1.14 -10.11
CA ARG A 101 -6.65 0.01 -9.27
C ARG A 101 -7.77 -0.24 -8.25
N HIS A 102 -8.78 -1.02 -8.63
CA HIS A 102 -10.02 -1.20 -7.87
C HIS A 102 -10.12 -2.61 -7.29
N GLY A 103 -10.83 -2.78 -6.17
CA GLY A 103 -11.27 -4.12 -5.76
C GLY A 103 -12.51 -4.56 -6.53
N LEU A 104 -12.93 -5.81 -6.34
CA LEU A 104 -14.09 -6.38 -7.04
C LEU A 104 -15.42 -5.77 -6.59
N THR A 105 -15.54 -5.39 -5.31
CA THR A 105 -16.80 -4.88 -4.75
C THR A 105 -16.89 -3.36 -4.85
N PRO A 106 -18.11 -2.77 -4.99
CA PRO A 106 -18.27 -1.33 -5.13
C PRO A 106 -17.60 -0.49 -4.03
N PRO A 107 -17.68 -0.88 -2.74
CA PRO A 107 -16.96 -0.17 -1.70
C PRO A 107 -15.45 -0.16 -1.93
N MET A 108 -14.85 -1.11 -2.64
CA MET A 108 -13.42 -1.21 -2.90
C MET A 108 -12.95 -0.43 -4.14
N LYS A 109 -13.77 0.49 -4.68
CA LYS A 109 -13.31 1.44 -5.70
C LYS A 109 -12.11 2.25 -5.18
N ASP A 110 -11.04 2.23 -5.98
CA ASP A 110 -9.74 2.86 -5.72
C ASP A 110 -9.08 2.41 -4.41
N ALA A 111 -9.17 1.12 -4.10
CA ALA A 111 -8.74 0.53 -2.82
C ALA A 111 -7.32 0.96 -2.41
N ARG A 112 -6.33 0.85 -3.31
CA ARG A 112 -4.93 1.20 -3.03
C ARG A 112 -4.76 2.67 -2.64
N LYS A 113 -5.50 3.58 -3.28
CA LYS A 113 -5.41 5.03 -3.02
C LYS A 113 -6.21 5.46 -1.79
N ARG A 114 -7.40 4.87 -1.58
CA ARG A 114 -8.39 5.38 -0.63
C ARG A 114 -8.51 4.57 0.66
N ARG A 115 -8.22 3.27 0.64
CA ARG A 115 -8.48 2.36 1.78
C ARG A 115 -7.23 1.81 2.41
N PHE A 116 -6.20 1.54 1.62
CA PHE A 116 -4.98 0.97 2.15
C PHE A 116 -4.13 2.06 2.79
N ARG A 117 -3.68 1.79 4.02
CA ARG A 117 -2.73 2.65 4.72
C ARG A 117 -1.45 2.66 3.91
N ARG A 118 -1.00 3.85 3.51
CA ARG A 118 0.30 4.00 2.86
C ARG A 118 1.40 3.71 3.86
N GLU A 119 2.46 3.09 3.37
CA GLU A 119 3.69 2.99 4.15
C GLU A 119 4.21 4.39 4.43
N PRO A 120 4.78 4.63 5.63
CA PRO A 120 5.43 5.89 5.91
C PRO A 120 6.54 6.12 4.89
N ASP A 121 6.64 7.33 4.37
CA ASP A 121 7.76 7.72 3.54
C ASP A 121 9.00 7.81 4.44
N LEU A 122 9.87 6.80 4.37
CA LEU A 122 11.07 6.69 5.19
C LEU A 122 12.29 7.06 4.35
N ASN A 123 13.15 7.93 4.89
CA ASN A 123 14.40 8.28 4.24
C ASN A 123 15.30 7.03 4.08
N PRO A 124 15.64 6.60 2.85
CA PRO A 124 16.43 5.40 2.61
C PRO A 124 17.79 5.40 3.32
N GLU A 125 18.44 6.55 3.45
CA GLU A 125 19.74 6.67 4.13
C GLU A 125 19.62 6.41 5.63
N LEU A 126 18.52 6.90 6.24
CA LEU A 126 18.24 6.66 7.64
C LEU A 126 17.95 5.18 7.88
N VAL A 127 17.14 4.56 7.00
CA VAL A 127 16.83 3.13 7.09
C VAL A 127 18.10 2.29 7.01
N GLN A 128 18.97 2.54 6.04
CA GLN A 128 20.24 1.82 5.89
C GLN A 128 21.17 2.00 7.10
N ARG A 129 21.20 3.21 7.69
CA ARG A 129 21.98 3.47 8.90
C ARG A 129 21.46 2.66 10.09
N VAL A 130 20.15 2.73 10.32
CA VAL A 130 19.49 1.99 11.41
C VAL A 130 19.65 0.49 11.22
N GLU A 131 19.50 -0.03 10.00
CA GLU A 131 19.70 -1.43 9.67
C GLU A 131 21.14 -1.88 9.98
N ARG A 132 22.13 -1.09 9.56
CA ARG A 132 23.54 -1.38 9.84
C ARG A 132 23.83 -1.39 11.34
N ASP A 133 23.35 -0.40 12.07
CA ASP A 133 23.53 -0.33 13.51
C ASP A 133 22.87 -1.52 14.21
N LEU A 134 21.67 -1.92 13.77
CA LEU A 134 20.97 -3.09 14.29
C LEU A 134 21.76 -4.38 14.05
N LEU A 135 22.28 -4.58 12.84
CA LEU A 135 23.13 -5.74 12.51
C LEU A 135 24.41 -5.76 13.35
N ASN A 136 25.01 -4.59 13.60
CA ASN A 136 26.19 -4.47 14.46
C ASN A 136 25.86 -4.84 15.91
N ILE A 137 24.77 -4.34 16.47
CA ILE A 137 24.31 -4.68 17.84
C ILE A 137 24.03 -6.18 17.95
N LEU A 138 23.30 -6.76 16.98
CA LEU A 138 22.99 -8.19 16.96
C LEU A 138 24.26 -9.05 16.89
N SER A 139 25.32 -8.53 16.28
CA SER A 139 26.64 -9.17 16.22
C SER A 139 27.51 -8.93 17.48
N GLY A 140 26.95 -8.31 18.53
CA GLY A 140 27.64 -8.00 19.78
C GLY A 140 28.50 -6.73 19.73
N GLY A 141 28.39 -5.93 18.67
CA GLY A 141 29.03 -4.62 18.56
C GLY A 141 28.28 -3.52 19.32
N THR A 142 28.94 -2.39 19.53
CA THR A 142 28.35 -1.19 20.13
C THR A 142 27.82 -0.23 19.05
N ILE A 143 26.86 0.62 19.42
CA ILE A 143 26.32 1.65 18.52
C ILE A 143 27.41 2.68 18.24
N GLY A 144 27.73 2.91 16.95
CA GLY A 144 28.81 3.80 16.51
C GLY A 144 28.51 5.30 16.62
N HIS A 145 27.45 5.70 17.30
CA HIS A 145 27.04 7.10 17.44
C HIS A 145 27.35 7.66 18.83
N ALA A 146 28.63 7.70 19.18
CA ALA A 146 29.14 8.62 20.20
C ALA A 146 29.41 9.97 19.51
N ASN A 147 28.38 10.81 19.38
CA ASN A 147 28.56 12.22 19.11
C ASN A 147 28.16 13.02 20.35
N GLU A 148 28.78 12.70 21.48
CA GLU A 148 28.89 13.62 22.62
C GLU A 148 30.32 14.15 22.61
N GLN A 149 30.46 15.42 22.21
CA GLN A 149 31.65 16.20 22.51
C GLN A 149 31.72 16.35 24.04
N GLN A 150 32.34 15.40 24.74
CA GLN A 150 32.91 15.66 26.05
C GLN A 150 34.29 16.27 25.83
N GLU A 151 34.33 17.60 25.85
CA GLU A 151 35.56 18.36 26.00
C GLU A 151 36.05 18.15 27.44
N GLU A 152 36.85 17.11 27.64
CA GLU A 152 37.49 16.81 28.92
C GLU A 152 38.68 17.78 29.10
N THR A 153 38.44 19.00 29.58
CA THR A 153 39.53 19.88 30.02
C THR A 153 40.00 19.45 31.41
N ALA A 154 41.01 18.59 31.44
CA ALA A 154 41.84 18.36 32.61
C ALA A 154 42.76 19.58 32.83
N ALA A 155 42.57 20.31 33.93
CA ALA A 155 43.54 21.29 34.42
C ALA A 155 43.59 21.30 35.96
N ASN A 156 44.42 20.38 36.46
CA ASN A 156 45.41 20.51 37.54
C ASN A 156 45.11 21.43 38.75
N GLU A 157 45.06 20.80 39.92
CA GLU A 157 45.06 21.43 41.24
C GLU A 157 46.32 22.27 41.48
N ASN A 158 46.16 23.50 41.99
CA ASN A 158 47.14 24.14 42.86
C ASN A 158 46.45 25.11 43.83
N THR A 159 46.63 24.79 45.11
CA THR A 159 46.18 25.48 46.32
C THR A 159 46.73 26.90 46.41
N SER A 160 45.92 27.88 46.83
CA SER A 160 46.28 28.86 47.87
C SER A 160 45.09 29.73 48.27
N ASP A 161 45.00 29.90 49.58
CA ASP A 161 43.99 30.59 50.37
C ASP A 161 43.69 32.03 49.93
N ASN A 162 42.41 32.44 50.05
CA ASN A 162 42.09 33.66 50.80
C ASN A 162 40.59 33.79 51.14
N ASN A 163 40.39 34.24 52.37
CA ASN A 163 39.18 34.34 53.17
C ASN A 163 38.41 35.65 52.88
N ALA A 164 37.08 35.61 52.71
CA ALA A 164 36.11 36.55 53.32
C ALA A 164 34.68 36.44 52.75
N ASN A 165 33.82 35.86 53.58
CA ASN A 165 32.50 36.40 53.99
C ASN A 165 31.36 36.65 52.97
N LYS A 166 30.24 35.96 53.27
CA LYS A 166 28.85 36.45 53.32
C LYS A 166 27.93 36.15 52.12
N LYS A 167 27.02 35.20 52.37
CA LYS A 167 25.55 35.34 52.46
C LYS A 167 24.72 34.40 51.55
N VAL A 168 24.35 33.27 52.16
CA VAL A 168 23.06 32.54 52.16
C VAL A 168 21.94 33.04 51.23
N SER A 169 21.43 32.16 50.35
CA SER A 169 20.01 31.70 50.37
C SER A 169 19.75 30.59 49.33
N SER A 170 19.46 29.38 49.83
CA SER A 170 18.58 28.36 49.19
C SER A 170 17.09 28.74 49.49
N PRO A 171 16.02 28.02 49.04
CA PRO A 171 15.98 26.66 48.49
C PRO A 171 14.99 26.41 47.32
N ALA A 172 15.03 25.16 46.85
CA ALA A 172 14.20 24.50 45.85
C ALA A 172 12.72 24.34 46.26
N GLU A 173 11.84 24.07 45.28
CA GLU A 173 10.71 23.13 45.45
C GLU A 173 10.11 22.65 44.11
N LYS A 174 9.82 21.35 44.07
CA LYS A 174 9.00 20.56 43.12
C LYS A 174 7.84 19.99 43.95
N PRO A 175 6.56 19.94 43.50
CA PRO A 175 5.89 18.69 43.01
C PRO A 175 4.78 18.93 41.95
N GLU A 176 4.59 18.12 40.90
CA GLU A 176 3.85 16.83 40.75
C GLU A 176 2.33 16.94 40.41
N ALA A 177 1.94 16.25 39.31
CA ALA A 177 0.68 15.60 38.88
C ALA A 177 -0.69 16.34 38.67
N ALA A 178 -1.14 16.31 37.39
CA ALA A 178 -2.46 16.01 36.72
C ALA A 178 -3.83 16.38 37.39
N PRO A 179 -5.01 16.46 36.68
CA PRO A 179 -5.36 15.98 35.31
C PRO A 179 -6.33 16.88 34.45
N GLU A 180 -6.69 16.34 33.27
CA GLU A 180 -7.96 16.43 32.49
C GLU A 180 -8.36 17.60 31.54
N THR A 181 -8.71 17.17 30.31
CA THR A 181 -9.78 17.62 29.37
C THR A 181 -9.73 18.96 28.63
N GLY A 182 -9.77 18.88 27.28
CA GLY A 182 -10.91 19.40 26.50
C GLY A 182 -10.80 20.78 25.83
N THR A 183 -10.89 20.74 24.49
CA THR A 183 -11.45 21.72 23.53
C THR A 183 -10.70 23.01 23.18
N ASP A 184 -10.35 23.07 21.87
CA ASP A 184 -10.49 24.15 20.89
C ASP A 184 -10.22 25.61 21.29
N THR A 185 -9.27 26.25 20.60
CA THR A 185 -9.56 27.26 19.56
C THR A 185 -8.25 27.86 19.03
N SER A 186 -8.15 27.89 17.69
CA SER A 186 -7.40 28.79 16.79
C SER A 186 -6.25 29.63 17.33
N ASN A 187 -5.09 29.50 16.68
CA ASN A 187 -4.32 30.70 16.36
C ASN A 187 -3.58 30.58 15.02
N ASN A 188 -4.05 31.36 14.06
CA ASN A 188 -3.31 31.77 12.87
C ASN A 188 -2.04 32.50 13.30
N ASN A 189 -0.91 32.19 12.67
CA ASN A 189 0.04 33.21 12.24
C ASN A 189 0.87 32.69 11.07
N ASN A 190 0.62 33.32 9.91
CA ASN A 190 1.47 33.29 8.74
C ASN A 190 2.85 33.85 9.09
N ASN A 191 3.91 33.23 8.56
CA ASN A 191 5.00 33.96 7.91
C ASN A 191 5.70 33.06 6.89
N ASN A 192 5.93 33.65 5.73
CA ASN A 192 6.31 33.07 4.46
C ASN A 192 7.85 33.08 4.30
N ALA A 193 8.43 32.00 3.75
CA ALA A 193 9.72 32.03 3.07
C ALA A 193 9.91 30.76 2.20
N THR A 194 9.56 30.91 0.92
CA THR A 194 10.28 30.44 -0.28
C THR A 194 11.20 29.22 -0.13
N GLU A 195 10.82 28.12 -0.77
CA GLU A 195 11.72 27.31 -1.61
C GLU A 195 10.90 26.56 -2.68
N ALA A 196 11.38 26.63 -3.91
CA ALA A 196 10.74 26.09 -5.09
C ALA A 196 11.11 24.61 -5.26
N ASP A 197 10.13 23.75 -5.55
CA ASP A 197 10.34 22.35 -5.92
C ASP A 197 9.44 22.01 -7.13
N PRO A 198 9.89 21.17 -8.08
CA PRO A 198 9.44 21.20 -9.47
C PRO A 198 8.15 20.41 -9.69
N GLU A 199 7.45 20.83 -10.74
CA GLU A 199 6.16 20.34 -11.20
C GLU A 199 6.03 18.81 -11.20
N ARG A 200 5.07 18.30 -10.41
CA ARG A 200 4.46 16.99 -10.64
C ARG A 200 3.23 17.20 -11.51
N SER A 201 3.27 16.59 -12.69
CA SER A 201 2.18 16.53 -13.66
C SER A 201 0.92 15.92 -13.03
N GLU A 202 -0.07 16.77 -12.71
CA GLU A 202 -1.43 16.36 -12.40
C GLU A 202 -2.18 16.18 -13.72
N SER A 203 -2.43 14.93 -14.11
CA SER A 203 -3.42 14.62 -15.15
C SER A 203 -4.78 14.45 -14.47
N GLU A 204 -5.53 15.55 -14.40
CA GLU A 204 -6.96 15.54 -14.13
C GLU A 204 -7.70 15.08 -15.40
N ASP A 205 -8.00 13.78 -15.52
CA ASP A 205 -9.05 13.35 -16.43
C ASP A 205 -10.35 13.25 -15.64
N SER A 206 -11.16 14.31 -15.75
CA SER A 206 -12.56 14.30 -15.40
C SER A 206 -13.30 13.36 -16.34
N ASP A 207 -13.84 12.26 -15.82
CA ASP A 207 -14.88 11.52 -16.53
C ASP A 207 -16.18 11.67 -15.76
N ASP A 208 -16.90 12.73 -16.12
CA ASP A 208 -18.29 12.99 -15.76
C ASP A 208 -19.11 12.56 -16.96
N SER A 209 -19.67 11.35 -16.91
CA SER A 209 -20.72 10.88 -17.81
C SER A 209 -21.52 9.79 -17.11
N MET A 210 -22.84 10.02 -17.13
CA MET A 210 -23.89 9.29 -16.42
C MET A 210 -23.96 7.79 -16.70
#